data_AF-A0A1C6EYM8-F1
#
_entry.id   AF-A0A1C6EYM8-F1
#
_cell.length_a   1.000
_cell.length_b   1.000
_cell.length_c   1.000
_cell.angle_alpha   90.00
_cell.angle_beta   90.00
_cell.angle_gamma   90.00
#
_symmetry.space_group_name_H-M   'P 1'
#
loop_
_entity.id
_entity.type
_entity.pdbx_description
1 polymer ?
#
loop_
_entity_poly.entity_id
_entity_poly.type
_entity_poly.pdbx_seq_one_letter_code
_entity_poly.pdbx_strand_id
1 'polypeptide(L)' 'MIRFICNYLRGCCCKHDFELIAHVKIADYFRGEKVICGERNTYRCKKCGFVQKVNF' A
#
# COMPACT_ATOMS: atom_id res chain seq x y z
N MET A 1 13.66 -3.10 18.32
CA MET A 1 13.89 -4.29 17.47
C MET A 1 12.82 -5.37 17.62
N ILE A 2 12.54 -5.88 18.83
CA ILE A 2 11.56 -6.97 19.05
C ILE A 2 10.16 -6.72 18.45
N ARG A 3 9.61 -5.50 18.60
CA ARG A 3 8.27 -5.16 18.04
C ARG A 3 8.17 -5.35 16.53
N PHE A 4 9.25 -5.05 15.79
CA PHE A 4 9.28 -5.26 14.34
C PHE A 4 9.23 -6.74 13.98
N ILE A 5 9.98 -7.57 14.69
CA ILE A 5 10.01 -9.03 14.49
C ILE A 5 8.66 -9.64 14.82
N CYS A 6 8.04 -9.26 15.94
CA CYS A 6 6.70 -9.73 16.30
C CYS A 6 5.65 -9.35 15.26
N ASN A 7 5.70 -8.12 14.74
CA ASN A 7 4.78 -7.67 13.70
C ASN A 7 5.00 -8.41 12.37
N TYR A 8 6.26 -8.70 12.02
CA TYR A 8 6.59 -9.50 10.85
C TYR A 8 6.01 -10.91 10.94
N LEU A 9 6.27 -11.61 12.06
CA LEU A 9 5.74 -12.96 12.30
C LEU A 9 4.20 -12.97 12.31
N ARG A 10 3.57 -11.97 12.93
CA ARG A 10 2.10 -11.80 12.91
C ARG A 10 1.58 -11.60 11.48
N GLY A 11 2.34 -10.91 10.63
CA GLY A 11 2.07 -10.80 9.20
C GLY A 11 2.10 -12.16 8.52
N CYS A 12 3.19 -12.91 8.67
CA CYS A 12 3.39 -14.22 8.03
C CYS A 12 2.30 -15.26 8.39
N CYS A 13 1.83 -15.27 9.64
CA CYS A 13 0.80 -16.23 10.09
C CYS A 13 -0.64 -15.75 9.84
N CYS A 14 -0.85 -14.52 9.38
CA CYS A 14 -2.18 -13.96 9.22
C CYS A 14 -2.82 -14.40 7.91
N LYS A 15 -4.05 -14.93 7.97
CA LYS A 15 -4.95 -15.01 6.80
C LYS A 15 -5.43 -13.60 6.48
N HIS A 16 -4.65 -12.88 5.68
CA HIS A 16 -4.86 -11.48 5.40
C HIS A 16 -6.27 -11.18 4.88
N ASP A 17 -6.80 -10.05 5.34
CA ASP A 17 -8.04 -9.45 4.90
C ASP A 17 -7.76 -7.96 4.72
N PHE A 18 -7.56 -7.57 3.48
CA PHE A 18 -7.06 -6.25 3.09
C PHE A 18 -8.20 -5.28 2.85
N GLU A 19 -8.04 -4.06 3.33
CA GLU A 19 -8.87 -2.91 2.97
C GLU A 19 -8.00 -1.87 2.24
N LEU A 20 -8.56 -1.23 1.22
CA LEU A 20 -7.91 -0.11 0.55
C LEU A 20 -7.99 1.12 1.47
N ILE A 21 -6.83 1.68 1.83
CA ILE A 21 -6.77 2.86 2.70
C ILE A 21 -6.33 4.13 1.96
N ALA A 22 -5.67 4.00 0.81
CA ALA A 22 -5.32 5.15 -0.01
C ALA A 22 -5.20 4.75 -1.49
N HIS A 23 -5.72 5.62 -2.35
CA HIS A 23 -5.56 5.56 -3.79
C HIS A 23 -4.91 6.87 -4.26
N VAL A 24 -3.69 6.80 -4.79
CA VAL A 24 -2.93 7.97 -5.22
C VAL A 24 -2.71 7.89 -6.72
N LYS A 25 -3.19 8.89 -7.47
CA LYS A 25 -2.84 9.05 -8.88
C LYS A 25 -1.63 9.95 -8.98
N ILE A 26 -0.59 9.47 -9.66
CA ILE A 26 0.61 10.24 -9.96
C ILE A 26 0.36 10.91 -11.30
N ALA A 27 0.38 12.23 -11.30
CA ALA A 27 0.22 13.04 -12.50
C ALA A 27 1.48 13.86 -12.72
N ASP A 28 1.87 13.98 -13.98
CA ASP A 28 2.96 14.83 -14.43
C ASP A 28 2.44 15.79 -15.52
N TYR A 29 3.24 16.79 -15.86
CA TYR A 29 2.93 17.73 -16.93
C TYR A 29 3.78 17.41 -18.15
N PHE A 30 3.15 16.91 -19.21
CA PHE A 30 3.80 16.70 -20.48
C PHE A 30 3.27 17.71 -21.50
N ARG A 31 4.17 18.55 -22.04
CA ARG A 31 3.82 19.62 -23.00
C ARG A 31 2.71 20.58 -22.53
N GLY A 32 2.64 20.83 -21.22
CA GLY A 32 1.63 21.72 -20.63
C GLY A 32 0.29 21.05 -20.33
N GLU A 33 0.10 19.78 -20.70
CA GLU A 33 -1.08 18.99 -20.33
C GLU A 33 -0.79 18.10 -19.13
N LYS A 34 -1.77 17.98 -18.23
CA LYS A 34 -1.69 17.08 -17.08
C LYS A 34 -1.95 15.66 -17.54
N VAL A 35 -0.94 14.80 -17.44
CA VAL A 35 -1.00 13.39 -17.82
C VAL A 35 -0.89 12.53 -16.57
N ILE A 36 -1.76 11.52 -16.43
CA ILE A 36 -1.64 10.53 -15.36
C ILE A 36 -0.57 9.52 -15.79
N CYS A 37 0.53 9.48 -15.06
CA CYS A 37 1.71 8.66 -15.38
C CYS A 37 1.87 7.44 -14.46
N GLY A 38 1.00 7.27 -13.46
CA GLY A 38 0.94 6.06 -12.67
C GLY A 38 -0.14 6.11 -11.59
N GLU A 39 -0.43 4.96 -11.00
CA GLU A 39 -1.35 4.85 -9.88
C GLU A 39 -0.72 4.05 -8.74
N ARG A 40 -1.05 4.40 -7.50
CA ARG A 40 -0.53 3.73 -6.32
C ARG A 40 -1.65 3.47 -5.34
N ASN A 41 -1.92 2.18 -5.11
CA ASN A 41 -2.86 1.73 -4.11
C ASN A 41 -2.13 1.28 -2.86
N THR A 42 -2.60 1.72 -1.71
CA THR A 42 -2.12 1.28 -0.40
C THR A 42 -3.24 0.52 0.29
N TYR A 43 -2.96 -0.73 0.62
CA TYR A 43 -3.86 -1.63 1.34
C TYR A 43 -3.33 -1.87 2.75
N ARG A 44 -4.23 -2.04 3.71
CA ARG A 44 -3.91 -2.41 5.08
C ARG A 44 -4.68 -3.66 5.45
N CYS A 45 -4.04 -4.62 6.11
CA CYS A 45 -4.75 -5.75 6.68
C CYS A 45 -5.48 -5.33 7.96
N LYS A 46 -6.79 -5.52 8.03
CA LYS A 46 -7.63 -5.21 9.20
C LYS A 46 -7.22 -6.00 10.46
N LYS A 47 -6.60 -7.18 10.29
CA LYS A 47 -6.28 -8.13 11.38
C LYS A 47 -4.89 -7.92 11.98
N CYS A 48 -3.87 -7.82 11.13
CA CYS A 48 -2.46 -7.75 11.57
C CYS A 48 -1.82 -6.37 11.33
N GLY A 49 -2.51 -5.46 10.66
CA GLY A 49 -2.00 -4.12 10.36
C GLY A 49 -0.91 -4.08 9.28
N PHE A 50 -0.59 -5.21 8.64
CA PHE A 50 0.37 -5.26 7.53
C PHE A 50 -0.08 -4.33 6.40
N VAL A 51 0.85 -3.54 5.87
CA VAL A 51 0.59 -2.56 4.80
C VAL A 51 1.25 -3.03 3.51
N GLN A 52 0.46 -3.14 2.45
CA GLN A 52 0.92 -3.46 1.11
C GLN A 52 0.73 -2.25 0.20
N LYS A 53 1.76 -1.91 -0.58
CA LYS A 53 1.71 -0.84 -1.58
C LYS A 53 1.85 -1.47 -2.96
N VAL A 54 0.87 -1.23 -3.83
CA VAL A 54 0.83 -1.74 -5.19
C VAL A 54 0.89 -0.54 -6.12
N ASN A 55 1.87 -0.53 -7.01
CA ASN A 55 2.01 0.49 -8.05
C ASN A 55 1.49 -0.10 -9.36
N PHE A 56 0.75 0.70 -10.12
CA PHE A 56 0.21 0.39 -11.44
C PHE A 56 0.74 1.40 -12.45
#